data_AF-A0A669F9J9-F1
#
_entry.id   AF-A0A669F9J9-F1
#
_cell.length_a   1.000
_cell.length_b   1.000
_cell.length_c   1.000
_cell.angle_alpha   90.00
_cell.angle_beta   90.00
_cell.angle_gamma   90.00
#
_symmetry.space_group_name_H-M   'P 1'
#
loop_
_entity.id
_entity.type
_entity.pdbx_description
1 polymer ?
#
loop_
_entity_poly.entity_id
_entity_poly.type
_entity_poly.pdbx_seq_one_letter_code
_entity_poly.pdbx_strand_id
1 'polypeptide(L)'
;MFLVEQGEEVEAQMKRIEATKGVIGTLVVDPDGVPIRSTLDQSMTLQYAGQLRQLVILARSAVRDIDPQNDLSALRVRSKSNEIIVVTENNYLVIGIQKLPEPDVSMSREVGVLGVLQHHLLSAKRKRKKDRKVLKWVKIYFCCYLSFPPLNNQASWSNYVT
;
A
#
# COMPACT_ATOMS: atom_id res chain seq x y z
N MET A 1 -9.23 15.88 -38.64
CA MET A 1 -9.65 16.75 -37.52
C MET A 1 -10.21 15.93 -36.35
N PHE A 2 -11.14 14.99 -36.58
CA PHE A 2 -11.71 14.11 -35.54
C PHE A 2 -10.73 13.19 -34.77
N LEU A 3 -9.54 12.88 -35.30
CA LEU A 3 -8.57 12.01 -34.62
C LEU A 3 -7.66 12.74 -33.62
N VAL A 4 -7.58 14.08 -33.67
CA VAL A 4 -6.70 14.84 -32.75
C VAL A 4 -7.39 15.08 -31.41
N GLU A 5 -8.70 15.27 -31.41
CA GLU A 5 -9.49 15.61 -30.21
C GLU A 5 -9.52 14.49 -29.17
N GLN A 6 -9.55 13.24 -29.62
CA GLN A 6 -9.60 12.05 -28.75
C GLN A 6 -8.31 11.88 -27.91
N GLY A 7 -7.16 12.26 -28.46
CA GLY A 7 -5.89 12.24 -27.74
C GLY A 7 -5.81 13.34 -26.68
N GLU A 8 -6.36 14.53 -26.97
CA GLU A 8 -6.32 15.66 -26.04
C GLU A 8 -7.16 15.40 -24.77
N GLU A 9 -8.34 14.77 -24.90
CA GLU A 9 -9.17 14.40 -23.74
C GLU A 9 -8.45 13.40 -22.84
N VAL A 10 -7.87 12.34 -23.42
CA VAL A 10 -7.13 11.31 -22.68
C VAL A 10 -5.91 11.91 -21.97
N GLU A 11 -5.17 12.79 -22.64
CA GLU A 11 -4.04 13.51 -22.04
C GLU A 11 -4.47 14.46 -20.93
N ALA A 12 -5.61 15.14 -21.07
CA ALA A 12 -6.17 16.00 -20.05
C ALA A 12 -6.58 15.20 -18.80
N GLN A 13 -7.21 14.03 -18.98
CA GLN A 13 -7.56 13.13 -17.88
C GLN A 13 -6.30 12.60 -17.16
N MET A 14 -5.27 12.22 -17.92
CA MET A 14 -3.99 11.79 -17.36
C MET A 14 -3.37 12.88 -16.46
N LYS A 15 -3.33 14.14 -16.94
CA LYS A 15 -2.84 15.28 -16.16
C LYS A 15 -3.67 15.56 -14.89
N ARG A 16 -5.00 15.38 -14.94
CA ARG A 16 -5.87 15.52 -13.76
C ARG A 16 -5.56 14.48 -12.70
N ILE A 17 -5.32 13.24 -13.12
CA ILE A 17 -4.93 12.17 -12.21
C ILE A 17 -3.56 12.48 -11.60
N GLU A 18 -2.57 12.86 -12.40
CA GLU A 18 -1.23 13.23 -11.92
C GLU A 18 -1.22 14.39 -10.93
N ALA A 19 -2.14 15.36 -11.08
CA ALA A 19 -2.29 16.47 -10.15
C ALA A 19 -2.80 16.04 -8.75
N THR A 20 -3.31 14.81 -8.62
CA THR A 20 -3.79 14.28 -7.33
C THR A 20 -2.60 13.88 -6.46
N LYS A 21 -2.63 14.29 -5.19
CA LYS A 21 -1.54 13.99 -4.23
C LYS A 21 -1.46 12.48 -3.98
N GLY A 22 -0.23 11.94 -3.98
CA GLY A 22 0.02 10.54 -3.64
C GLY A 22 -0.05 9.56 -4.81
N VAL A 23 -0.15 10.06 -6.05
CA VAL A 23 0.00 9.25 -7.26
C VAL A 23 1.45 8.83 -7.42
N ILE A 24 1.68 7.52 -7.51
CA ILE A 24 2.98 6.90 -7.77
C ILE A 24 3.25 6.93 -9.29
N GLY A 25 2.23 6.63 -10.08
CA GLY A 25 2.37 6.66 -11.54
C GLY A 25 1.06 6.50 -12.28
N THR A 26 1.11 6.86 -13.56
CA THR A 26 0.00 6.84 -14.51
C THR A 26 0.33 5.97 -15.70
N LEU A 27 -0.72 5.42 -16.31
CA LEU A 27 -0.64 4.51 -17.43
C LEU A 27 -1.84 4.75 -18.36
N VAL A 28 -1.58 4.88 -19.65
CA VAL A 28 -2.58 4.93 -20.71
C VAL A 28 -2.47 3.65 -21.54
N VAL A 29 -3.58 2.93 -21.69
CA VAL A 29 -3.65 1.65 -22.41
C VAL A 29 -4.68 1.74 -23.51
N ASP A 30 -4.32 1.22 -24.68
CA ASP A 30 -5.19 1.02 -25.83
C ASP A 30 -6.26 -0.05 -25.50
N PRO A 31 -7.43 -0.09 -26.17
CA PRO A 31 -8.38 -1.20 -26.07
C PRO A 31 -7.78 -2.58 -26.35
N ASP A 32 -6.70 -2.66 -27.14
CA ASP A 32 -5.97 -3.90 -27.41
C ASP A 32 -5.09 -4.37 -26.23
N GLY A 33 -4.99 -3.56 -25.16
CA GLY A 33 -4.20 -3.87 -23.97
C GLY A 33 -2.73 -3.47 -24.10
N VAL A 34 -2.37 -2.73 -25.15
CA VAL A 34 -1.01 -2.22 -25.36
C VAL A 34 -0.83 -0.89 -24.62
N PRO A 35 0.18 -0.75 -23.74
CA PRO A 35 0.45 0.51 -23.07
C PRO A 35 1.03 1.54 -24.05
N ILE A 36 0.38 2.71 -24.16
CA ILE A 36 0.79 3.81 -25.06
C ILE A 36 1.75 4.75 -24.33
N ARG A 37 1.43 5.09 -23.08
CA ARG A 37 2.26 5.94 -22.21
C ARG A 37 2.24 5.42 -20.79
N SER A 38 3.39 5.44 -20.13
CA SER A 38 3.53 5.06 -18.74
C SER A 38 4.59 5.92 -18.06
N THR A 39 4.36 6.28 -16.80
CA THR A 39 5.40 6.88 -15.94
C THR A 39 6.09 5.83 -15.05
N LEU A 40 5.65 4.57 -15.14
CA LEU A 40 6.15 3.42 -14.40
C LEU A 40 7.15 2.62 -15.23
N ASP A 41 7.91 1.74 -14.56
CA ASP A 41 8.80 0.78 -15.20
C ASP A 41 8.04 -0.09 -16.21
N GLN A 42 8.69 -0.43 -17.32
CA GLN A 42 8.06 -1.16 -18.43
C GLN A 42 7.55 -2.55 -18.01
N SER A 43 8.28 -3.26 -17.14
CA SER A 43 7.89 -4.59 -16.63
C SER A 43 6.59 -4.52 -15.82
N MET A 44 6.52 -3.58 -14.88
CA MET A 44 5.33 -3.34 -14.05
C MET A 44 4.15 -2.86 -14.90
N THR A 45 4.43 -2.01 -15.88
CA THR A 45 3.43 -1.45 -16.80
C THR A 45 2.70 -2.55 -17.57
N LEU A 46 3.43 -3.51 -18.15
CA LEU A 46 2.84 -4.63 -18.89
C LEU A 46 1.99 -5.52 -17.97
N GLN A 47 2.47 -5.78 -16.75
CA GLN A 47 1.73 -6.56 -15.77
C GLN A 47 0.39 -5.89 -15.40
N TYR A 48 0.42 -4.59 -15.09
CA TYR A 48 -0.79 -3.85 -14.74
C TYR A 48 -1.75 -3.72 -15.93
N ALA A 49 -1.24 -3.46 -17.14
CA ALA A 49 -2.06 -3.35 -18.34
C ALA A 49 -2.88 -4.64 -18.58
N GLY A 50 -2.23 -5.82 -18.52
CA GLY A 50 -2.91 -7.09 -18.72
C GLY A 50 -3.96 -7.41 -17.65
N GLN A 51 -3.60 -7.25 -16.37
CA GLN A 51 -4.50 -7.56 -15.25
C GLN A 51 -5.71 -6.62 -15.19
N LEU A 52 -5.49 -5.31 -15.36
CA LEU A 52 -6.55 -4.32 -15.28
C LEU A 52 -7.47 -4.37 -16.50
N ARG A 53 -6.93 -4.68 -17.69
CA ARG A 53 -7.74 -4.92 -18.89
C ARG A 53 -8.77 -6.02 -18.67
N GLN A 54 -8.34 -7.16 -18.14
CA GLN A 54 -9.23 -8.29 -17.84
C GLN A 54 -10.29 -7.89 -16.81
N LEU A 55 -9.89 -7.18 -15.75
CA LEU A 55 -10.81 -6.71 -14.72
C LEU A 55 -11.88 -5.77 -15.30
N VAL A 56 -11.50 -4.84 -16.19
CA VAL A 56 -12.44 -3.90 -16.82
C VAL A 56 -13.42 -4.61 -17.75
N ILE A 57 -12.99 -5.66 -18.47
CA ILE A 57 -13.91 -6.46 -19.31
C ILE A 57 -15.00 -7.10 -18.45
N LEU A 58 -14.59 -7.73 -17.36
CA LEU A 58 -15.51 -8.38 -16.43
C LEU A 58 -16.44 -7.36 -15.78
N ALA A 59 -15.90 -6.23 -15.34
CA ALA A 59 -16.68 -5.15 -14.73
C ALA A 59 -17.68 -4.54 -15.73
N ARG A 60 -17.29 -4.27 -16.98
CA ARG A 60 -18.20 -3.79 -18.03
C ARG A 60 -19.32 -4.79 -18.29
N SER A 61 -18.99 -6.08 -18.36
CA SER A 61 -20.00 -7.13 -18.57
C SER A 61 -20.99 -7.18 -17.41
N ALA A 62 -20.50 -7.16 -16.17
CA ALA A 62 -21.34 -7.17 -14.98
C ALA A 62 -22.24 -5.91 -14.85
N VAL A 63 -21.75 -4.73 -15.25
CA VAL A 63 -22.57 -3.51 -15.28
C VAL A 63 -23.68 -3.62 -16.33
N ARG A 64 -23.36 -4.13 -17.52
CA ARG A 64 -24.33 -4.32 -18.61
C ARG A 64 -25.38 -5.40 -18.30
N ASP A 65 -25.03 -6.40 -17.52
CA ASP A 65 -25.96 -7.43 -17.04
C ASP A 65 -27.01 -6.84 -16.08
N ILE A 66 -26.65 -5.79 -15.33
CA ILE A 66 -27.56 -5.10 -14.40
C ILE A 66 -28.41 -4.06 -15.15
N ASP A 67 -27.76 -3.23 -15.98
CA ASP A 67 -28.41 -2.21 -16.79
C ASP A 67 -27.70 -2.09 -18.16
N PRO A 68 -28.33 -2.55 -19.25
CA PRO A 68 -27.73 -2.51 -20.58
C PRO A 68 -27.59 -1.10 -21.16
N GLN A 69 -28.22 -0.08 -20.56
CA GLN A 69 -28.10 1.32 -21.01
C GLN A 69 -26.91 2.03 -20.38
N ASN A 70 -26.32 1.47 -19.32
CA ASN A 70 -25.22 2.09 -18.59
C ASN A 70 -23.87 1.47 -18.98
N ASP A 71 -22.86 2.32 -19.17
CA ASP A 71 -21.48 1.89 -19.40
C ASP A 71 -20.61 2.23 -18.19
N LEU A 72 -19.62 1.36 -17.94
CA LEU A 72 -18.61 1.60 -16.90
C LEU A 72 -17.76 2.80 -17.33
N SER A 73 -17.75 3.88 -16.54
CA SER A 73 -16.95 5.09 -16.76
C SER A 73 -15.67 5.12 -15.91
N ALA A 74 -15.77 4.67 -14.65
CA ALA A 74 -14.65 4.63 -13.73
C ALA A 74 -14.76 3.44 -12.76
N LEU A 75 -13.62 2.89 -12.38
CA LEU A 75 -13.45 1.81 -11.44
C LEU A 75 -12.34 2.16 -10.46
N ARG A 76 -12.63 2.09 -9.16
CA ARG A 76 -11.67 2.36 -8.08
C ARG A 76 -11.46 1.08 -7.27
N VAL A 77 -10.24 0.55 -7.30
CA VAL A 77 -9.85 -0.66 -6.60
C VAL A 77 -8.88 -0.31 -5.47
N ARG A 78 -9.30 -0.57 -4.24
CA ARG A 78 -8.45 -0.37 -3.04
C ARG A 78 -7.82 -1.68 -2.63
N SER A 79 -6.50 -1.67 -2.47
CA SER A 79 -5.71 -2.73 -1.86
C SER A 79 -5.09 -2.25 -0.55
N LYS A 80 -4.42 -3.15 0.19
CA LYS A 80 -3.75 -2.80 1.45
C LYS A 80 -2.58 -1.82 1.27
N SER A 81 -1.88 -1.90 0.15
CA SER A 81 -0.71 -1.07 -0.16
C SER A 81 -1.03 0.08 -1.11
N ASN A 82 -1.89 -0.18 -2.09
CA ASN A 82 -2.11 0.71 -3.22
C ASN A 82 -3.59 0.91 -3.47
N GLU A 83 -3.91 2.06 -4.03
CA GLU A 83 -5.22 2.34 -4.59
C GLU A 83 -5.07 2.56 -6.10
N ILE A 84 -5.85 1.83 -6.89
CA ILE A 84 -5.83 1.89 -8.34
C ILE A 84 -7.12 2.53 -8.80
N ILE A 85 -7.01 3.59 -9.59
CA ILE A 85 -8.13 4.26 -10.25
C ILE A 85 -8.01 3.93 -11.73
N VAL A 86 -9.06 3.36 -12.31
CA VAL A 86 -9.16 3.06 -13.73
C VAL A 86 -10.32 3.88 -14.28
N VAL A 87 -10.05 4.73 -15.26
CA VAL A 87 -11.05 5.52 -15.97
C VAL A 87 -11.07 5.03 -17.40
N THR A 88 -12.26 4.84 -17.94
CA THR A 88 -12.45 4.46 -19.33
C THR A 88 -12.89 5.70 -20.11
N GLU A 89 -12.06 6.17 -21.04
CA GLU A 89 -12.35 7.34 -21.86
C GLU A 89 -12.23 6.93 -23.33
N ASN A 90 -13.29 7.06 -24.13
CA ASN A 90 -13.25 6.79 -25.57
C ASN A 90 -12.60 5.44 -25.97
N ASN A 91 -12.89 4.38 -25.22
CA ASN A 91 -12.28 3.04 -25.30
C ASN A 91 -10.82 2.90 -24.85
N TYR A 92 -10.15 4.00 -24.53
CA TYR A 92 -8.87 3.99 -23.84
C TYR A 92 -9.06 3.76 -22.34
N LEU A 93 -8.03 3.19 -21.71
CA LEU A 93 -7.96 3.04 -20.27
C LEU A 93 -6.91 3.98 -19.72
N VAL A 94 -7.32 4.89 -18.85
CA VAL A 94 -6.43 5.75 -18.07
C VAL A 94 -6.37 5.20 -16.66
N ILE A 95 -5.19 4.81 -16.23
CA ILE A 95 -4.94 4.13 -14.97
C ILE A 95 -4.05 5.03 -14.12
N GLY A 96 -4.49 5.33 -12.90
CA GLY A 96 -3.71 6.00 -11.87
C GLY A 96 -3.43 5.05 -10.71
N ILE A 97 -2.16 4.91 -10.35
CA ILE A 97 -1.73 4.14 -9.17
C ILE A 97 -1.37 5.14 -8.07
N GLN A 98 -2.03 5.02 -6.92
CA GLN A 98 -1.82 5.85 -5.76
C GLN A 98 -1.29 5.03 -4.59
N LYS A 99 -0.37 5.61 -3.81
CA LYS A 99 0.06 5.03 -2.53
C LYS A 99 -1.03 5.29 -1.51
N LEU A 100 -1.52 4.24 -0.86
CA LEU A 100 -2.40 4.42 0.29
C LEU A 100 -1.54 4.93 1.46
N PRO A 101 -1.97 5.96 2.23
CA PRO A 101 -1.31 6.29 3.48
C PRO A 101 -1.27 5.01 4.33
N GLU A 102 -0.08 4.66 4.82
CA GLU A 102 0.07 3.48 5.66
C GLU A 102 -0.88 3.62 6.85
N PRO A 103 -1.71 2.60 7.14
CA PRO A 103 -2.57 2.65 8.30
C PRO A 103 -1.67 2.84 9.51
N ASP A 104 -1.94 3.84 10.34
CA ASP A 104 -1.15 4.18 11.52
C ASP A 104 -0.83 2.89 12.32
N VAL A 105 0.40 2.39 12.18
CA VAL A 105 0.87 1.16 12.84
C VAL A 105 1.06 1.40 14.35
N SER A 106 0.62 2.55 14.86
CA SER A 106 0.56 2.88 16.28
C SER A 106 -0.55 2.13 17.03
N MET A 107 -1.56 1.57 16.34
CA MET A 107 -2.75 1.01 17.02
C MET A 107 -3.01 -0.49 16.81
N SER A 108 -2.08 -1.27 16.24
CA SER A 108 -2.31 -2.72 15.99
C SER A 108 -1.23 -3.65 16.53
N ARG A 109 -0.18 -3.15 17.19
CA ARG A 109 0.85 -3.99 17.82
C ARG A 109 0.62 -4.30 19.30
N GLU A 110 -0.35 -3.67 19.97
CA GLU A 110 -0.62 -3.94 21.40
C GLU A 110 -1.74 -4.96 21.69
N VAL A 111 -2.68 -5.18 20.76
CA VAL A 111 -3.86 -6.05 21.04
C VAL A 111 -3.65 -7.54 20.74
N GLY A 112 -2.48 -7.95 20.25
CA GLY A 112 -2.24 -9.35 19.83
C GLY A 112 -1.50 -10.26 20.81
N VAL A 113 -0.77 -9.72 21.80
CA VAL A 113 0.19 -10.55 22.59
C VAL A 113 -0.06 -10.52 24.10
N LEU A 114 -0.80 -9.54 24.63
CA LEU A 114 -1.12 -9.48 26.07
C LEU A 114 -2.33 -10.34 26.49
N GLY A 115 -3.20 -10.73 25.55
CA GLY A 115 -4.45 -11.44 25.86
C GLY A 115 -4.31 -12.92 26.26
N VAL A 116 -3.23 -13.60 25.85
CA VAL A 116 -3.10 -15.06 26.06
C VAL A 116 -2.28 -15.41 27.30
N LEU A 117 -1.45 -14.49 27.80
CA LEU A 117 -0.57 -14.74 28.95
C LEU A 117 -1.18 -14.39 30.33
N GLN A 118 -2.33 -13.70 30.37
CA GLN A 118 -2.91 -13.27 31.66
C GLN A 118 -3.70 -14.37 32.40
N HIS A 119 -4.25 -15.40 31.73
CA HIS A 119 -5.09 -16.41 32.40
C HIS A 119 -4.32 -17.59 33.01
N HIS A 120 -3.02 -17.75 32.73
CA HIS A 120 -2.22 -18.85 33.33
C HIS A 120 -1.22 -18.40 34.41
N LEU A 121 -0.90 -17.11 34.51
CA LEU A 121 0.09 -16.61 35.49
C LEU A 121 -0.52 -16.15 36.83
N LEU A 122 -1.84 -16.07 36.97
CA LEU A 122 -2.49 -15.79 38.26
C LEU A 122 -2.76 -17.04 39.11
N SER A 123 -2.79 -18.23 38.50
CA SER A 123 -2.91 -19.51 39.23
C SER A 123 -1.57 -19.99 39.83
N ALA A 124 -0.44 -19.44 39.38
CA ALA A 124 0.90 -19.85 39.82
C ALA A 124 1.48 -19.05 41.00
N LYS A 125 0.86 -17.93 41.41
CA LYS A 125 1.30 -17.15 42.59
C LYS A 125 0.84 -17.72 43.95
N ARG A 126 0.29 -18.93 43.97
CA ARG A 126 -0.20 -19.62 45.16
C ARG A 126 0.64 -20.85 45.56
N LYS A 127 1.96 -20.87 45.27
CA LYS A 127 2.88 -21.80 45.95
C LYS A 127 4.34 -21.36 45.78
N ARG A 128 5.11 -21.47 46.87
CA ARG A 128 6.57 -21.25 47.01
C ARG A 128 7.05 -19.82 47.29
N LYS A 129 6.66 -19.37 48.49
CA LYS A 129 7.47 -18.51 49.36
C LYS A 129 8.67 -19.33 49.88
N LYS A 130 9.67 -19.63 49.04
CA LYS A 130 10.94 -20.22 49.48
C LYS A 130 12.02 -19.89 48.43
N ASP A 131 13.17 -19.45 48.92
CA ASP A 131 14.42 -19.19 48.19
C ASP A 131 14.69 -17.75 47.69
N ARG A 132 15.00 -16.87 48.67
CA ARG A 132 15.59 -15.52 48.51
C ARG A 132 16.92 -15.46 47.74
N LYS A 133 17.50 -16.57 47.29
CA LYS A 133 18.84 -16.61 46.66
C LYS A 133 18.84 -16.42 45.14
N VAL A 134 17.70 -16.62 44.45
CA VAL A 134 17.63 -16.50 42.97
C VAL A 134 17.51 -15.03 42.51
N LEU A 135 17.04 -14.14 43.39
CA LEU A 135 16.89 -12.70 43.11
C LEU A 135 18.21 -11.95 42.88
N LYS A 136 19.38 -12.55 43.20
CA LYS A 136 20.68 -11.93 42.93
C LYS A 136 21.17 -12.12 41.49
N TRP A 137 20.72 -13.14 40.76
CA TRP A 137 21.17 -13.39 39.38
C TRP A 137 20.33 -12.67 38.33
N VAL A 138 19.04 -12.42 38.59
CA VAL A 138 18.13 -11.77 37.63
C VAL A 138 18.43 -10.28 37.44
N LYS A 139 19.05 -9.62 38.43
CA LYS A 139 19.43 -8.20 38.33
C LYS A 139 20.64 -7.94 37.41
N ILE A 140 21.40 -8.97 37.05
CA ILE A 140 22.57 -8.85 36.17
C ILE A 140 22.18 -9.01 34.70
N TYR A 141 21.20 -9.86 34.39
CA TYR A 141 20.78 -10.11 33.00
C TYR A 141 19.91 -8.99 32.38
N PHE A 142 19.37 -8.08 33.19
CA PHE A 142 18.47 -7.02 32.69
C PHE A 142 19.18 -5.74 32.21
N CYS A 143 20.52 -5.64 32.36
CA CYS A 143 21.29 -4.46 31.95
C CYS A 143 21.84 -4.54 30.50
N CYS A 144 21.85 -5.72 29.88
CA CYS A 144 22.48 -5.92 28.57
C CYS A 144 21.52 -5.77 27.37
N TYR A 145 20.21 -5.67 27.59
CA TYR A 145 19.20 -5.63 26.52
C TYR A 145 18.63 -4.23 26.20
N LEU A 146 19.11 -3.18 26.87
CA LEU A 146 18.65 -1.79 26.67
C LEU A 146 19.71 -0.89 26.00
N SER A 147 20.73 -1.46 25.37
CA SER A 147 21.75 -0.70 24.63
C SER A 147 22.09 -1.37 23.30
N PHE A 148 21.11 -1.45 22.40
CA PHE A 148 21.35 -1.72 20.99
C PHE A 148 20.54 -0.71 20.15
N PRO A 149 21.19 0.29 19.52
CA PRO A 149 20.54 1.20 18.59
C PRO A 149 20.27 0.51 17.23
N PRO A 150 19.16 0.81 16.53
CA PRO A 150 18.94 0.33 15.18
C PRO A 150 19.88 1.04 14.19
N LEU A 151 20.50 0.25 13.31
CA LEU A 151 21.24 0.71 12.13
C LEU A 151 20.33 1.56 11.23
N ASN A 152 20.47 2.88 11.32
CA ASN A 152 20.22 3.73 10.16
C ASN A 152 21.47 4.57 9.89
N ASN A 153 21.94 4.42 8.66
CA ASN A 153 23.09 5.05 8.09
C ASN A 153 22.76 6.52 7.80
N GLN A 154 23.40 7.46 8.48
CA GLN A 154 23.83 8.72 7.86
C GLN A 154 24.86 9.43 8.75
N ALA A 155 26.08 9.41 8.25
CA ALA A 155 27.21 10.18 8.71
C ALA A 155 26.98 11.68 8.49
N SER A 156 27.10 12.42 9.58
CA SER A 156 27.46 13.83 9.75
C SER A 156 27.21 14.00 11.25
N TRP A 157 28.17 14.32 12.11
CA TRP A 157 28.81 15.61 12.24
C TRP A 157 30.24 15.39 12.73
N SER A 158 31.21 15.58 11.85
CA SER A 158 32.54 15.96 12.29
C SER A 158 32.47 17.42 12.77
N ASN A 159 33.29 17.74 13.77
CA ASN A 159 33.49 19.06 14.39
C ASN A 159 32.56 19.40 15.55
N TYR A 160 33.00 19.06 16.76
CA TYR A 160 33.03 19.97 17.94
C TYR A 160 33.80 19.27 19.06
N VAL A 161 35.13 19.15 18.95
CA VAL A 161 36.04 19.08 20.10
C VAL A 161 37.42 19.60 19.66
N THR A 162 37.74 20.84 20.00
CA THR A 162 38.91 21.19 20.82
C THR A 162 38.58 22.48 21.54
#